data_AF-A0A8S3H2Q2-F1
#
_entry.id   AF-A0A8S3H2Q2-F1
#
_cell.length_a   1.000
_cell.length_b   1.000
_cell.length_c   1.000
_cell.angle_alpha   90.00
_cell.angle_beta   90.00
_cell.angle_gamma   90.00
#
_symmetry.space_group_name_H-M   'P 1'
#
loop_
_entity.id
_entity.type
_entity.pdbx_description
1 polymer ?
#
loop_
_entity_poly.entity_id
_entity_poly.type
_entity_poly.pdbx_seq_one_letter_code
_entity_poly.pdbx_strand_id
1 'polypeptide(L)'
;MCDDYLQFQNHLKDLRKMDDLIMNTLNTTVLTATFRSQGSDATKQCQKLGDEIASRATYRNELISACISRTNDSLSQNDLNENRRKALIFQRRQLQNERNVEEIVYTNTEK
;
A
#
# COMPACT_ATOMS: atom_id res chain seq x y z
N MET A 1 -3.08 -4.03 -14.79
CA MET A 1 -2.33 -3.41 -13.69
C MET A 1 -1.02 -4.15 -13.40
N CYS A 2 -1.03 -5.44 -13.04
CA CYS A 2 0.22 -6.16 -12.77
C CYS A 2 1.11 -6.42 -14.00
N ASP A 3 0.60 -6.22 -15.22
CA ASP A 3 1.35 -6.46 -16.47
C ASP A 3 2.26 -5.29 -16.87
N ASP A 4 2.05 -4.12 -16.25
CA ASP A 4 2.81 -2.90 -16.44
C ASP A 4 3.23 -2.35 -15.08
N TYR A 5 4.53 -2.43 -14.78
CA TYR A 5 5.09 -1.95 -13.52
C TYR A 5 4.83 -0.46 -13.28
N LEU A 6 4.86 0.39 -14.31
CA LEU A 6 4.64 1.82 -14.17
C LEU A 6 3.18 2.12 -13.79
N GLN A 7 2.23 1.41 -14.42
CA GLN A 7 0.82 1.50 -14.06
C GLN A 7 0.59 1.05 -12.62
N PHE A 8 1.21 -0.06 -12.22
CA PHE A 8 1.18 -0.55 -10.85
C PHE A 8 1.72 0.49 -9.85
N GLN A 9 2.88 1.08 -10.15
CA GLN A 9 3.53 2.06 -9.29
C GLN A 9 2.68 3.32 -9.11
N ASN A 10 2.04 3.81 -10.18
CA ASN A 10 1.13 4.95 -10.11
C ASN A 10 -0.07 4.64 -9.22
N HIS A 11 -0.68 3.47 -9.38
CA HIS A 11 -1.80 3.06 -8.54
C HIS A 11 -1.39 2.94 -7.07
N LEU A 12 -0.24 2.32 -6.79
CA LEU A 12 0.29 2.20 -5.44
C LEU A 12 0.57 3.57 -4.80
N LYS A 13 1.10 4.53 -5.58
CA LYS A 13 1.30 5.91 -5.15
C LYS A 13 -0.02 6.60 -4.77
N ASP A 14 -1.07 6.42 -5.57
CA ASP A 14 -2.38 7.01 -5.26
C ASP A 14 -3.01 6.39 -4.00
N LEU A 15 -2.83 5.08 -3.78
CA LEU A 15 -3.22 4.44 -2.53
C LEU A 15 -2.43 5.01 -1.33
N ARG A 16 -1.13 5.27 -1.47
CA ARG A 16 -0.31 5.87 -0.39
C ARG A 16 -0.67 7.33 -0.10
N LYS A 17 -0.98 8.14 -1.12
CA LYS A 17 -1.43 9.54 -0.92
C LYS A 17 -2.67 9.64 -0.02
N MET A 18 -3.56 8.66 -0.12
CA MET A 18 -4.75 8.62 0.72
C MET A 18 -4.39 8.39 2.20
N ASP A 19 -3.30 7.66 2.53
CA ASP A 19 -2.78 7.57 3.90
C ASP A 19 -2.26 8.93 4.39
N ASP A 20 -1.50 9.64 3.54
CA ASP A 20 -1.00 10.98 3.86
C ASP A 20 -2.15 11.96 4.15
N LEU A 21 -3.25 11.88 3.40
CA LEU A 21 -4.44 12.69 3.64
C LEU A 21 -5.12 12.35 4.96
N ILE A 22 -5.21 11.06 5.32
CA ILE A 22 -5.74 10.63 6.62
C ILE A 22 -4.86 11.17 7.76
N MET A 23 -3.54 11.01 7.66
CA MET A 23 -2.60 11.50 8.66
C MET A 23 -2.62 13.03 8.79
N ASN A 24 -2.67 13.76 7.67
CA ASN A 24 -2.80 15.21 7.68
C ASN A 24 -4.14 15.66 8.28
N THR A 25 -5.23 14.96 7.98
CA THR A 25 -6.54 15.23 8.57
C THR A 25 -6.50 14.98 10.07
N LEU A 26 -5.89 13.89 10.55
CA LEU A 26 -5.67 13.63 11.97
C LEU A 26 -4.93 14.78 12.65
N ASN A 27 -3.75 15.12 12.14
CA ASN A 27 -2.90 16.15 12.72
C ASN A 27 -3.59 17.52 12.77
N THR A 28 -4.38 17.86 11.76
CA THR A 28 -5.10 19.15 11.69
C THR A 28 -6.37 19.15 12.53
N THR A 29 -7.15 18.06 12.49
CA THR A 29 -8.47 17.98 13.13
C THR A 29 -8.34 17.84 14.64
N VAL A 30 -7.40 17.04 15.14
CA VAL A 30 -7.13 16.86 16.58
C VAL A 30 -6.70 18.19 17.25
N LEU A 31 -6.10 19.12 16.50
CA LEU A 31 -5.65 20.41 17.01
C LEU A 31 -6.76 21.48 17.07
N THR A 32 -7.86 21.33 16.33
CA THR A 32 -8.92 22.35 16.25
C THR A 32 -9.73 22.48 17.54
N ALA A 33 -9.94 23.73 18.00
CA ALA A 33 -10.62 24.05 19.26
C ALA A 33 -12.07 23.54 19.33
N THR A 34 -12.73 23.36 18.19
CA THR A 34 -14.06 22.76 18.04
C THR A 34 -14.11 21.28 18.45
N PHE A 35 -13.01 20.53 18.27
CA PHE A 35 -12.92 19.14 18.70
C PHE A 35 -12.81 18.99 20.21
N ARG A 36 -12.13 19.94 20.88
CA ARG A 36 -12.05 20.02 22.34
C ARG A 36 -13.39 20.39 22.99
N SER A 37 -14.26 21.13 22.28
CA SER A 37 -15.54 21.59 22.82
C SER A 37 -16.73 20.67 22.51
N GLN A 38 -16.61 19.72 21.58
CA GLN A 38 -17.70 18.84 21.16
C GLN A 38 -17.83 17.52 21.95
N GLY A 39 -16.95 17.24 22.92
CA GLY A 39 -17.06 16.03 23.76
C GLY A 39 -16.99 14.71 22.98
N SER A 40 -16.56 14.75 21.71
CA SER A 40 -16.33 13.56 20.89
C SER A 40 -15.08 12.85 21.38
N ASP A 41 -15.25 11.57 21.69
CA ASP A 41 -14.24 10.67 22.25
C ASP A 41 -13.06 10.54 21.28
N ALA A 42 -12.09 11.46 21.37
CA ALA A 42 -10.94 11.57 20.47
C ALA A 42 -10.20 10.24 20.34
N THR A 43 -10.18 9.45 21.41
CA THR A 43 -9.69 8.07 21.43
C THR A 43 -10.38 7.18 20.41
N LYS A 44 -11.71 7.18 20.33
CA LYS A 44 -12.47 6.35 19.37
C LYS A 44 -12.22 6.76 17.92
N GLN A 45 -12.04 8.05 17.66
CA GLN A 45 -11.74 8.54 16.32
C GLN A 45 -10.31 8.18 15.89
N CYS A 46 -9.33 8.39 16.78
CA CYS A 46 -7.95 7.96 16.53
C CYS A 46 -7.88 6.44 16.30
N GLN A 47 -8.62 5.65 17.08
CA GLN A 47 -8.67 4.20 16.93
C GLN A 47 -9.27 3.81 15.57
N LYS A 48 -10.42 4.38 15.19
CA LYS A 48 -11.05 4.14 13.89
C LYS A 48 -10.11 4.46 12.72
N LEU A 49 -9.38 5.58 12.80
CA LEU A 49 -8.45 6.01 11.75
C LEU A 49 -7.20 5.12 11.71
N GLY A 50 -6.71 4.66 12.87
CA GLY A 50 -5.65 3.66 12.96
C GLY A 50 -6.05 2.34 12.29
N ASP A 51 -7.26 1.84 12.59
CA ASP A 51 -7.81 0.64 11.96
C ASP A 51 -7.96 0.81 10.43
N GLU A 52 -8.38 2.00 9.97
CA GLU A 52 -8.47 2.33 8.54
C GLU A 52 -7.08 2.33 7.86
N ILE A 53 -6.04 2.88 8.51
CA ILE A 53 -4.66 2.86 7.98
C ILE A 53 -4.14 1.41 7.92
N ALA A 54 -4.33 0.63 8.99
CA ALA A 54 -3.90 -0.75 9.05
C ALA A 54 -4.57 -1.60 7.96
N SER A 55 -5.89 -1.50 7.81
CA SER A 55 -6.66 -2.20 6.77
C SER A 55 -6.16 -1.86 5.36
N ARG A 56 -5.83 -0.58 5.12
CA ARG A 56 -5.32 -0.12 3.82
C ARG A 56 -3.89 -0.59 3.55
N ALA A 57 -3.05 -0.68 4.59
CA ALA A 57 -1.73 -1.31 4.50
C ALA A 57 -1.84 -2.81 4.16
N THR A 58 -2.74 -3.55 4.82
CA THR A 58 -3.05 -4.95 4.49
C THR A 58 -3.49 -5.10 3.04
N TYR A 59 -4.42 -4.26 2.57
CA TYR A 59 -4.90 -4.27 1.19
C TYR A 59 -3.77 -4.06 0.17
N ARG A 60 -2.85 -3.12 0.42
CA ARG A 60 -1.68 -2.92 -0.45
C ARG A 60 -0.77 -4.14 -0.49
N ASN A 61 -0.52 -4.76 0.67
CA ASN A 61 0.31 -5.96 0.75
C ASN A 61 -0.29 -7.14 -0.03
N GLU A 62 -1.60 -7.35 0.08
CA GLU A 62 -2.33 -8.36 -0.71
C GLU A 62 -2.24 -8.08 -2.21
N LEU A 63 -2.42 -6.82 -2.60
CA LEU A 63 -2.35 -6.39 -4.00
C LEU A 63 -0.95 -6.59 -4.60
N ILE A 64 0.11 -6.24 -3.86
CA ILE A 64 1.50 -6.48 -4.30
C ILE A 64 1.75 -7.99 -4.43
N SER A 65 1.31 -8.78 -3.45
CA SER A 65 1.47 -10.23 -3.43
C SER A 65 0.75 -10.91 -4.61
N ALA A 66 -0.46 -10.46 -4.93
CA ALA A 66 -1.21 -10.93 -6.09
C ALA A 66 -0.47 -10.62 -7.40
N CYS A 67 0.13 -9.43 -7.54
CA CYS A 67 0.93 -9.11 -8.71
C CYS A 67 2.20 -9.98 -8.82
N ILE A 68 2.89 -10.24 -7.71
CA ILE A 68 4.05 -11.16 -7.70
C ILE A 68 3.63 -12.56 -8.17
N SER A 69 2.49 -13.08 -7.69
CA SER A 69 1.95 -14.37 -8.13
C SER A 69 1.72 -14.40 -9.63
N ARG A 70 1.02 -13.40 -10.19
CA ARG A 70 0.76 -13.32 -11.64
C ARG A 70 2.05 -13.21 -12.47
N THR A 71 3.05 -12.48 -11.98
CA THR A 71 4.36 -12.41 -12.64
C THR A 71 5.07 -13.76 -12.62
N ASN A 72 4.98 -14.52 -11.52
CA ASN A 72 5.52 -15.88 -11.45
C ASN A 72 4.79 -16.84 -12.39
N ASP A 73 3.46 -16.77 -12.46
CA ASP A 73 2.65 -17.57 -13.38
C ASP A 73 3.05 -17.27 -14.83
N SER A 74 3.26 -15.99 -15.15
CA SER A 74 3.75 -15.57 -16.47
C SER A 74 5.13 -16.16 -16.76
N LEU A 75 6.07 -16.10 -15.80
CA LEU A 75 7.42 -16.66 -15.93
C LEU A 75 7.47 -18.19 -16.12
N SER A 76 6.43 -18.89 -15.68
CA SER A 76 6.29 -20.34 -15.84
C SER A 76 5.88 -20.77 -17.26
N GLN A 77 5.45 -19.83 -18.11
CA GLN A 77 5.10 -20.11 -19.50
C GLN A 77 6.34 -20.52 -20.31
N ASN A 78 6.22 -21.62 -21.05
CA ASN A 78 7.32 -22.20 -21.83
C ASN A 78 7.66 -21.38 -23.09
N ASP A 79 6.68 -20.66 -23.65
CA ASP A 79 6.82 -19.93 -24.92
C ASP A 79 7.34 -18.49 -24.76
N LEU A 80 7.88 -18.15 -23.59
CA LEU A 80 8.44 -16.83 -23.33
C LEU A 80 9.78 -16.63 -24.03
N ASN A 81 9.82 -15.62 -24.92
CA ASN A 81 11.09 -15.14 -25.46
C ASN A 81 11.99 -14.57 -24.36
N GLU A 82 13.31 -14.56 -24.61
CA GLU A 82 14.32 -14.16 -23.62
C GLU A 82 14.13 -12.72 -23.11
N ASN A 83 13.78 -11.79 -24.00
CA ASN A 83 13.58 -10.38 -23.65
C ASN A 83 12.39 -10.21 -22.71
N ARG A 84 11.27 -10.90 -22.97
CA ARG A 84 10.08 -10.88 -22.11
C ARG A 84 10.37 -11.54 -20.78
N ARG A 85 11.11 -12.65 -20.76
CA ARG A 85 11.55 -13.31 -19.52
C ARG A 85 12.41 -12.36 -18.66
N LYS A 86 13.39 -11.67 -19.25
CA LYS A 86 14.21 -10.65 -18.55
C LYS A 86 13.35 -9.51 -17.99
N ALA A 87 12.40 -9.00 -18.77
CA ALA A 87 11.48 -7.96 -18.33
C ALA A 87 10.62 -8.40 -17.13
N LEU A 88 10.07 -9.61 -17.17
CA LEU A 88 9.28 -10.17 -16.07
C LEU A 88 10.14 -10.43 -14.81
N ILE A 89 11.39 -10.89 -14.95
CA ILE A 89 12.32 -11.04 -13.82
C ILE A 89 12.61 -9.69 -13.18
N PHE A 90 12.88 -8.66 -14.00
CA PHE A 90 13.10 -7.30 -13.51
C PHE A 90 11.86 -6.77 -12.78
N GLN A 91 10.68 -6.93 -13.37
CA GLN A 91 9.41 -6.53 -12.76
C GLN A 91 9.16 -7.23 -11.43
N ARG A 92 9.37 -8.56 -11.37
CA ARG A 92 9.23 -9.33 -10.12
C ARG A 92 10.12 -8.77 -9.01
N ARG A 93 11.37 -8.43 -9.33
CA ARG A 93 12.30 -7.83 -8.37
C ARG A 93 11.78 -6.50 -7.85
N GLN A 94 11.24 -5.64 -8.71
CA GLN A 94 10.67 -4.37 -8.29
C GLN A 94 9.45 -4.57 -7.37
N LEU A 95 8.55 -5.49 -7.72
CA LEU A 95 7.39 -5.84 -6.88
C LEU A 95 7.81 -6.40 -5.51
N GLN A 96 8.86 -7.21 -5.45
CA GLN A 96 9.41 -7.73 -4.19
C GLN A 96 9.98 -6.60 -3.32
N ASN A 97 10.66 -5.62 -3.92
CA ASN A 97 11.14 -4.45 -3.19
C ASN A 97 9.96 -3.66 -2.60
N GLU A 98 8.90 -3.41 -3.38
CA GLU A 98 7.69 -2.72 -2.90
C GLU A 98 6.99 -3.50 -1.78
N ARG A 99 6.95 -4.83 -1.86
CA ARG A 99 6.41 -5.68 -0.79
C ARG A 99 7.18 -5.49 0.52
N ASN A 100 8.51 -5.49 0.45
CA ASN A 100 9.35 -5.30 1.63
C ASN A 100 9.15 -3.90 2.26
N VAL A 101 8.92 -2.87 1.44
CA VAL A 101 8.58 -1.53 1.93
C VAL A 101 7.24 -1.55 2.68
N GLU A 102 6.19 -2.17 2.11
CA GLU A 102 4.89 -2.26 2.78
C GLU A 102 4.94 -3.09 4.07
N GLU A 103 5.73 -4.16 4.12
CA GLU A 103 5.92 -4.96 5.33
C GLU A 103 6.52 -4.13 6.48
N ILE A 104 7.50 -3.27 6.16
CA ILE A 104 8.10 -2.34 7.13
C ILE A 104 7.06 -1.29 7.58
N VAL A 105 6.29 -0.73 6.64
CA VAL A 105 5.23 0.24 6.95
C VAL A 105 4.20 -0.38 7.88
N TYR A 106 3.71 -1.59 7.56
CA TYR A 106 2.76 -2.34 8.36
C TYR A 106 3.27 -2.59 9.79
N THR A 107 4.51 -3.07 9.91
CA THR A 107 5.15 -3.33 11.21
C THR A 107 5.26 -2.06 12.07
N ASN A 108 5.41 -0.89 11.44
CA ASN A 108 5.47 0.38 12.16
C ASN A 108 4.08 0.94 12.50
N THR A 109 3.03 0.56 11.76
CA THR A 109 1.64 0.93 12.08
C THR A 109 0.99 0.06 13.15
N GLU A 110 1.50 -1.15 13.40
CA GLU A 110 1.03 -2.03 14.49
C GLU A 110 1.71 -1.81 15.86
N LYS A 111 2.69 -0.90 15.94
CA LYS A 111 3.40 -0.55 17.19
C LYS A 111 2.75 0.64 17.88
#